data_AF-A0A8J6JD73-F1
#
_entry.id   AF-A0A8J6JD73-F1
#
_cell.length_a   1.000
_cell.length_b   1.000
_cell.length_c   1.000
_cell.angle_alpha   90.00
_cell.angle_beta   90.00
_cell.angle_gamma   90.00
#
_symmetry.space_group_name_H-M   'P 1'
#
loop_
_entity.id
_entity.type
_entity.pdbx_description
1 polymer ?
#
loop_
_entity_poly.entity_id
_entity_poly.type
_entity_poly.pdbx_seq_one_letter_code
_entity_poly.pdbx_strand_id
1 'polypeptide(L)'
;MEIPLPLPILLDGATGTELQRRGMPPGACTETWVLEHPEVLTALQREYVAAGSQVLIAPTFGANRVKLGQRGAGDKVCEYNKALVALSREAAAGKAMVAGDMAPTGQFIIPFGDMSFEELVEIYAEQAAALERAGVDLFLIETTMTMAEARAAVLAVKAASEKPVFVTFTCDENGRTLSGTDVLSALIVMQGMGVSAFGLNCSAGPDMLLEQLRRLTPYALVPLIAKPNAGLPVTEGGETVFPCGAAEFASYVPALAEAGVRIFGGCCGTTPEHIAALKAAAEAVDYTRFTPPQRDPDVIPCASEKEARFITPDVDVGEVIECSSDLMEDILEAEENSPQGALKIAVLEEDDVDIFAENQYAVRDALCVWSDVPELLERALRVYQGRAFWDGTGDLERPFLEKMARKYGLVLL
;
A
#
# COMPACT_ATOMS: atom_id res chain seq x y z
N MET A 1 -1.68 -5.53 13.92
CA MET A 1 -3.11 -5.49 14.30
C MET A 1 -3.79 -6.68 13.64
N GLU A 2 -4.58 -7.43 14.40
CA GLU A 2 -5.22 -8.67 13.91
C GLU A 2 -6.43 -8.33 13.03
N ILE A 3 -6.57 -9.05 11.91
CA ILE A 3 -7.70 -8.89 11.00
C ILE A 3 -8.90 -9.60 11.62
N PRO A 4 -10.07 -8.96 11.81
CA PRO A 4 -11.22 -9.56 12.49
C PRO A 4 -12.02 -10.51 11.57
N LEU A 5 -11.33 -11.24 10.69
CA LEU A 5 -11.90 -12.24 9.79
C LEU A 5 -10.96 -13.45 9.66
N PRO A 6 -11.49 -14.68 9.59
CA PRO A 6 -10.69 -15.85 9.26
C PRO A 6 -10.19 -15.76 7.81
N LEU A 7 -8.97 -16.25 7.57
CA LEU A 7 -8.43 -16.41 6.23
C LEU A 7 -8.93 -17.73 5.61
N PRO A 8 -9.16 -17.80 4.27
CA PRO A 8 -9.02 -16.69 3.32
C PRO A 8 -10.17 -15.66 3.40
N ILE A 9 -9.89 -14.43 2.98
CA ILE A 9 -10.87 -13.32 2.92
C ILE A 9 -11.21 -13.01 1.47
N LEU A 10 -12.49 -12.77 1.19
CA LEU A 10 -12.97 -12.24 -0.08
C LEU A 10 -13.34 -10.76 0.03
N LEU A 11 -12.65 -9.95 -0.76
CA LEU A 11 -13.00 -8.56 -1.05
C LEU A 11 -14.04 -8.52 -2.19
N ASP A 12 -14.52 -7.35 -2.54
CA ASP A 12 -15.37 -7.13 -3.72
C ASP A 12 -14.56 -6.91 -5.01
N GLY A 13 -15.31 -6.69 -6.10
CA GLY A 13 -14.80 -6.45 -7.44
C GLY A 13 -14.73 -4.95 -7.77
N ALA A 14 -14.80 -4.62 -9.06
CA ALA A 14 -14.76 -3.23 -9.51
C ALA A 14 -15.98 -2.43 -9.06
N THR A 15 -15.74 -1.22 -8.57
CA THR A 15 -16.79 -0.19 -8.46
C THR A 15 -16.87 0.63 -9.75
N GLY A 16 -15.76 1.28 -10.16
CA GLY A 16 -15.77 2.23 -11.27
C GLY A 16 -16.31 1.68 -12.60
N THR A 17 -15.80 0.54 -13.07
CA THR A 17 -16.25 -0.06 -14.34
C THR A 17 -17.69 -0.59 -14.27
N GLU A 18 -18.13 -1.06 -13.11
CA GLU A 18 -19.51 -1.52 -12.89
C GLU A 18 -20.50 -0.35 -12.86
N LEU A 19 -20.11 0.80 -12.29
CA LEU A 19 -20.91 2.02 -12.34
C LEU A 19 -20.99 2.59 -13.75
N GLN A 20 -19.90 2.54 -14.53
CA GLN A 20 -19.93 2.94 -15.95
C GLN A 20 -20.93 2.10 -16.75
N ARG A 21 -20.92 0.76 -16.58
CA ARG A 21 -21.91 -0.14 -17.18
C ARG A 21 -23.35 0.15 -16.74
N ARG A 22 -23.52 0.74 -15.56
CA ARG A 22 -24.82 1.15 -15.00
C ARG A 22 -25.17 2.62 -15.27
N GLY A 23 -24.46 3.28 -16.18
CA GLY A 23 -24.81 4.60 -16.69
C GLY A 23 -23.98 5.77 -16.15
N MET A 24 -22.94 5.52 -15.35
CA MET A 24 -22.00 6.57 -14.96
C MET A 24 -21.19 7.03 -16.19
N PRO A 25 -21.22 8.33 -16.55
CA PRO A 25 -20.48 8.81 -17.72
C PRO A 25 -18.95 8.63 -17.57
N PRO A 26 -18.21 8.34 -18.66
CA PRO A 26 -16.75 8.34 -18.64
C PRO A 26 -16.19 9.68 -18.14
N GLY A 27 -15.21 9.62 -17.24
CA GLY A 27 -14.56 10.82 -16.68
C GLY A 27 -15.36 11.56 -15.60
N ALA A 28 -16.55 11.07 -15.25
CA ALA A 28 -17.30 11.57 -14.09
C ALA A 28 -16.51 11.34 -12.79
N CYS A 29 -16.75 12.18 -11.78
CA CYS A 29 -16.28 11.94 -10.42
C CYS A 29 -17.17 10.87 -9.79
N THR A 30 -16.59 9.69 -9.55
CA THR A 30 -17.30 8.53 -8.99
C THR A 30 -17.99 8.87 -7.69
N GLU A 31 -17.29 9.56 -6.78
CA GLU A 31 -17.78 9.92 -5.47
C GLU A 31 -19.04 10.79 -5.56
N THR A 32 -19.00 11.87 -6.35
CA THR A 32 -20.16 12.75 -6.55
C THR A 32 -21.30 12.02 -7.24
N TRP A 33 -21.01 11.25 -8.29
CA TRP A 33 -22.04 10.54 -9.04
C TRP A 33 -22.76 9.49 -8.19
N VAL A 34 -22.03 8.79 -7.32
CA VAL A 34 -22.60 7.85 -6.34
C VAL A 34 -23.53 8.55 -5.36
N LEU A 35 -23.19 9.75 -4.88
CA LEU A 35 -24.06 10.51 -3.97
C LEU A 35 -25.34 10.99 -4.67
N GLU A 36 -25.27 11.26 -5.97
CA GLU A 36 -26.42 11.62 -6.80
C GLU A 36 -27.29 10.40 -7.19
N HIS A 37 -26.71 9.20 -7.23
CA HIS A 37 -27.35 7.94 -7.65
C HIS A 37 -27.10 6.79 -6.65
N PRO A 38 -27.45 6.96 -5.37
CA PRO A 38 -27.08 6.03 -4.29
C PRO A 38 -27.67 4.62 -4.47
N GLU A 39 -28.81 4.50 -5.14
CA GLU A 39 -29.45 3.23 -5.44
C GLU A 39 -28.59 2.33 -6.34
N VAL A 40 -27.77 2.91 -7.22
CA VAL A 40 -26.93 2.15 -8.14
C VAL A 40 -25.77 1.49 -7.39
N LEU A 41 -25.09 2.24 -6.51
CA LEU A 41 -24.04 1.69 -5.67
C LEU A 41 -24.59 0.62 -4.72
N THR A 42 -25.67 0.92 -4.00
CA THR A 42 -26.22 0.00 -2.99
C THR A 42 -26.72 -1.29 -3.62
N ALA A 43 -27.29 -1.25 -4.83
CA ALA A 43 -27.61 -2.45 -5.61
C ALA A 43 -26.37 -3.26 -5.95
N LEU A 44 -25.34 -2.64 -6.54
CA LEU A 44 -24.07 -3.30 -6.89
C LEU A 44 -23.41 -3.96 -5.67
N GLN A 45 -23.29 -3.24 -4.55
CA GLN A 45 -22.66 -3.79 -3.37
C GLN A 45 -23.48 -4.92 -2.71
N ARG A 46 -24.82 -4.88 -2.81
CA ARG A 46 -25.66 -6.02 -2.43
C ARG A 46 -25.42 -7.23 -3.32
N GLU A 47 -25.18 -7.04 -4.62
CA GLU A 47 -24.78 -8.10 -5.55
C GLU A 47 -23.43 -8.70 -5.15
N TYR A 48 -22.45 -7.88 -4.75
CA TYR A 48 -21.15 -8.37 -4.23
C TYR A 48 -21.30 -9.17 -2.93
N VAL A 49 -22.10 -8.69 -1.97
CA VAL A 49 -22.41 -9.46 -0.76
C VAL A 49 -23.08 -10.79 -1.10
N ALA A 50 -24.03 -10.79 -2.05
CA ALA A 50 -24.69 -12.03 -2.49
C ALA A 50 -23.73 -12.99 -3.20
N ALA A 51 -22.75 -12.47 -3.95
CA ALA A 51 -21.68 -13.23 -4.57
C ALA A 51 -20.68 -13.81 -3.55
N GLY A 52 -20.60 -13.21 -2.36
CA GLY A 52 -19.84 -13.73 -1.23
C GLY A 52 -18.72 -12.83 -0.70
N SER A 53 -18.66 -11.56 -1.11
CA SER A 53 -17.72 -10.61 -0.51
C SER A 53 -17.95 -10.49 0.99
N GLN A 54 -16.86 -10.65 1.75
CA GLN A 54 -16.82 -10.48 3.20
C GLN A 54 -16.40 -9.06 3.58
N VAL A 55 -15.77 -8.33 2.66
CA VAL A 55 -15.42 -6.92 2.80
C VAL A 55 -15.89 -6.19 1.55
N LEU A 56 -16.70 -5.16 1.73
CA LEU A 56 -17.04 -4.17 0.72
C LEU A 56 -16.09 -2.99 0.80
N ILE A 57 -15.67 -2.48 -0.34
CA ILE A 57 -14.84 -1.29 -0.46
C ILE A 57 -15.76 -0.09 -0.65
N ALA A 58 -15.76 0.83 0.32
CA ALA A 58 -16.54 2.06 0.19
C ALA A 58 -16.01 2.86 -1.01
N PRO A 59 -16.87 3.54 -1.79
CA PRO A 59 -16.47 4.28 -2.99
C PRO A 59 -15.79 5.61 -2.63
N THR A 60 -14.76 5.57 -1.79
CA THR A 60 -14.01 6.71 -1.24
C THR A 60 -12.62 6.87 -1.85
N PHE A 61 -12.29 6.11 -2.89
CA PHE A 61 -11.00 6.08 -3.60
C PHE A 61 -10.39 7.49 -3.77
N GLY A 62 -11.13 8.42 -4.39
CA GLY A 62 -10.73 9.81 -4.62
C GLY A 62 -11.32 10.82 -3.62
N ALA A 63 -11.83 10.39 -2.47
CA ALA A 63 -12.48 11.28 -1.48
C ALA A 63 -11.47 12.02 -0.58
N ASN A 64 -10.33 12.44 -1.12
CA ASN A 64 -9.35 13.31 -0.45
C ASN A 64 -9.41 14.74 -0.98
N ARG A 65 -8.84 15.68 -0.21
CA ARG A 65 -8.87 17.12 -0.52
C ARG A 65 -8.33 17.47 -1.91
N VAL A 66 -7.29 16.78 -2.39
CA VAL A 66 -6.69 17.02 -3.71
C VAL A 66 -7.62 16.59 -4.83
N LYS A 67 -8.09 15.34 -4.80
CA LYS A 67 -8.96 14.78 -5.83
C LYS A 67 -10.34 15.44 -5.87
N LEU A 68 -10.95 15.68 -4.71
CA LEU A 68 -12.20 16.42 -4.62
C LEU A 68 -12.02 17.90 -5.01
N GLY A 69 -10.86 18.49 -4.70
CA GLY A 69 -10.50 19.86 -5.08
C GLY A 69 -10.52 20.10 -6.59
N GLN A 70 -10.08 19.11 -7.38
CA GLN A 70 -10.15 19.16 -8.86
C GLN A 70 -11.59 19.31 -9.40
N ARG A 71 -12.59 19.04 -8.56
CA ARG A 71 -14.03 19.12 -8.87
C ARG A 71 -14.75 20.18 -8.03
N GLY A 72 -14.01 21.01 -7.30
CA GLY A 72 -14.57 22.09 -6.46
C GLY A 72 -15.20 21.62 -5.14
N ALA A 73 -14.85 20.43 -4.65
CA ALA A 73 -15.37 19.84 -3.41
C ALA A 73 -14.28 19.54 -2.36
N GLY A 74 -13.11 20.19 -2.47
CA GLY A 74 -11.95 19.92 -1.60
C GLY A 74 -12.19 20.19 -0.11
N ASP A 75 -13.14 21.06 0.24
CA ASP A 75 -13.57 21.38 1.60
C ASP A 75 -14.60 20.39 2.18
N LYS A 76 -15.02 19.39 1.39
CA LYS A 76 -16.09 18.43 1.74
C LYS A 76 -15.59 17.02 2.04
N VAL A 77 -14.31 16.83 2.34
CA VAL A 77 -13.70 15.51 2.62
C VAL A 77 -14.51 14.74 3.66
N CYS A 78 -14.83 15.37 4.80
CA CYS A 78 -15.59 14.73 5.88
C CYS A 78 -17.01 14.33 5.44
N GLU A 79 -17.70 15.22 4.72
CA GLU A 79 -19.08 15.00 4.25
C GLU A 79 -19.14 13.85 3.25
N TYR A 80 -18.25 13.85 2.26
CA TYR A 80 -18.19 12.82 1.22
C TYR A 80 -17.89 11.46 1.81
N ASN A 81 -16.78 11.30 2.56
CA ASN A 81 -16.41 10.02 3.15
C ASN A 81 -17.53 9.46 4.05
N LYS A 82 -18.16 10.30 4.88
CA LYS A 82 -19.25 9.87 5.75
C LYS A 82 -20.46 9.37 4.97
N ALA A 83 -20.88 10.11 3.94
CA ALA A 83 -22.04 9.75 3.14
C ALA A 83 -21.79 8.46 2.33
N LEU A 84 -20.62 8.35 1.69
CA LEU A 84 -20.23 7.19 0.89
C LEU A 84 -20.12 5.91 1.73
N VAL A 85 -19.48 6.00 2.90
CA VAL A 85 -19.39 4.87 3.84
C VAL A 85 -20.77 4.46 4.37
N ALA A 86 -21.67 5.41 4.61
CA ALA A 86 -23.03 5.10 5.06
C ALA A 86 -23.80 4.25 4.03
N LEU A 87 -23.66 4.55 2.73
CA LEU A 87 -24.25 3.75 1.66
C LEU A 87 -23.69 2.33 1.65
N SER A 88 -22.37 2.17 1.80
CA SER A 88 -21.76 0.84 1.86
C SER A 88 -22.16 0.05 3.10
N ARG A 89 -22.36 0.70 4.25
CA ARG A 89 -22.91 0.05 5.44
C ARG A 89 -24.36 -0.38 5.26
N GLU A 90 -25.17 0.41 4.55
CA GLU A 90 -26.54 0.02 4.19
C GLU A 90 -26.52 -1.22 3.28
N ALA A 91 -25.66 -1.24 2.27
CA ALA A 91 -25.53 -2.36 1.35
C ALA A 91 -25.01 -3.63 2.05
N ALA A 92 -24.04 -3.48 2.95
CA ALA A 92 -23.49 -4.58 3.74
C ALA A 92 -24.55 -5.26 4.61
N ALA A 93 -25.48 -4.48 5.18
CA ALA A 93 -26.55 -4.97 6.06
C ALA A 93 -26.06 -5.91 7.17
N GLY A 94 -24.85 -5.66 7.71
CA GLY A 94 -24.21 -6.47 8.74
C GLY A 94 -23.66 -7.84 8.28
N LYS A 95 -23.63 -8.10 6.97
CA LYS A 95 -23.14 -9.36 6.38
C LYS A 95 -21.70 -9.29 5.87
N ALA A 96 -21.18 -8.09 5.69
CA ALA A 96 -19.81 -7.80 5.26
C ALA A 96 -19.26 -6.63 6.07
N MET A 97 -17.94 -6.58 6.22
CA MET A 97 -17.22 -5.40 6.70
C MET A 97 -17.19 -4.33 5.62
N VAL A 98 -16.95 -3.08 6.02
CA VAL A 98 -16.76 -1.94 5.11
C VAL A 98 -15.34 -1.40 5.25
N ALA A 99 -14.56 -1.47 4.19
CA ALA A 99 -13.24 -0.87 4.08
C ALA A 99 -13.36 0.60 3.63
N GLY A 100 -12.61 1.48 4.29
CA GLY A 100 -12.36 2.84 3.81
C GLY A 100 -11.27 2.81 2.75
N ASP A 101 -11.63 3.12 1.51
CA ASP A 101 -10.72 3.12 0.36
C ASP A 101 -10.00 4.47 0.25
N MET A 102 -8.68 4.43 0.09
CA MET A 102 -7.81 5.60 0.01
C MET A 102 -6.81 5.40 -1.13
N ALA A 103 -6.91 6.23 -2.17
CA ALA A 103 -6.02 6.15 -3.33
C ALA A 103 -4.96 7.26 -3.35
N PRO A 104 -3.93 7.12 -4.21
CA PRO A 104 -2.95 8.17 -4.44
C PRO A 104 -3.58 9.53 -4.77
N THR A 105 -3.06 10.57 -4.15
CA THR A 105 -3.39 11.95 -4.51
C THR A 105 -2.95 12.25 -5.95
N GLY A 106 -1.88 11.59 -6.39
CA GLY A 106 -1.21 11.80 -7.69
C GLY A 106 -0.22 12.96 -7.63
N GLN A 107 0.15 13.41 -6.42
CA GLN A 107 1.18 14.41 -6.20
C GLN A 107 2.53 13.72 -6.01
N PHE A 108 3.59 14.40 -6.42
CA PHE A 108 4.95 13.98 -6.16
C PHE A 108 5.54 14.86 -5.07
N ILE A 109 6.35 14.27 -4.20
CA ILE A 109 7.09 15.01 -3.19
C ILE A 109 8.40 15.57 -3.77
N ILE A 110 8.93 16.61 -3.13
CA ILE A 110 10.28 17.13 -3.40
C ILE A 110 11.31 15.97 -3.36
N PRO A 111 12.28 15.91 -4.30
CA PRO A 111 12.58 16.89 -5.36
C PRO A 111 11.85 16.64 -6.70
N PHE A 112 11.00 15.62 -6.79
CA PHE A 112 10.31 15.25 -8.05
C PHE A 112 8.97 15.97 -8.25
N GLY A 113 8.52 16.72 -7.25
CA GLY A 113 7.35 17.59 -7.29
C GLY A 113 7.47 18.72 -6.29
N ASP A 114 6.36 19.41 -6.05
CA ASP A 114 6.35 20.65 -5.24
C ASP A 114 5.82 20.44 -3.81
N MET A 115 5.39 19.22 -3.48
CA MET A 115 4.76 18.92 -2.19
C MET A 115 5.79 18.39 -1.18
N SER A 116 5.70 18.82 0.07
CA SER A 116 6.45 18.18 1.15
C SER A 116 5.82 16.85 1.57
N PHE A 117 6.61 15.95 2.16
CA PHE A 117 6.07 14.70 2.72
C PHE A 117 5.02 14.96 3.81
N GLU A 118 5.19 16.02 4.61
CA GLU A 118 4.23 16.38 5.66
C GLU A 118 2.89 16.86 5.11
N GLU A 119 2.88 17.69 4.06
CA GLU A 119 1.63 18.07 3.38
C GLU A 119 0.89 16.85 2.83
N LEU A 120 1.62 15.86 2.31
CA LEU A 120 1.05 14.61 1.85
C LEU A 120 0.42 13.82 3.01
N VAL A 121 1.11 13.73 4.16
CA VAL A 121 0.57 13.10 5.38
C VAL A 121 -0.68 13.83 5.86
N GLU A 122 -0.71 15.16 5.83
CA GLU A 122 -1.87 15.95 6.24
C GLU A 122 -3.11 15.67 5.37
N ILE A 123 -2.94 15.55 4.05
CA ILE A 123 -4.04 15.21 3.13
C ILE A 123 -4.63 13.85 3.50
N TYR A 124 -3.78 12.85 3.76
CA TYR A 124 -4.24 11.53 4.17
C TYR A 124 -4.82 11.51 5.58
N ALA A 125 -4.28 12.31 6.51
CA ALA A 125 -4.78 12.40 7.87
C ALA A 125 -6.20 12.97 7.91
N GLU A 126 -6.51 13.94 7.06
CA GLU A 126 -7.86 14.48 6.89
C GLU A 126 -8.85 13.39 6.45
N GLN A 127 -8.50 12.62 5.42
CA GLN A 127 -9.34 11.53 4.93
C GLN A 127 -9.45 10.37 5.94
N ALA A 128 -8.34 9.94 6.53
CA ALA A 128 -8.31 8.86 7.53
C ALA A 128 -9.19 9.20 8.74
N ALA A 129 -9.11 10.43 9.24
CA ALA A 129 -9.97 10.90 10.33
C ALA A 129 -11.45 10.93 9.94
N ALA A 130 -11.77 11.28 8.70
CA ALA A 130 -13.15 11.24 8.19
C ALA A 130 -13.69 9.80 8.12
N LEU A 131 -12.91 8.86 7.57
CA LEU A 131 -13.25 7.45 7.47
C LEU A 131 -13.39 6.79 8.85
N GLU A 132 -12.50 7.10 9.79
CA GLU A 132 -12.59 6.61 11.17
C GLU A 132 -13.91 7.04 11.83
N ARG A 133 -14.26 8.33 11.72
CA ARG A 133 -15.55 8.86 12.23
C ARG A 133 -16.76 8.28 11.50
N ALA A 134 -16.62 7.93 10.23
CA ALA A 134 -17.66 7.27 9.46
C ALA A 134 -17.88 5.82 9.88
N GLY A 135 -16.96 5.23 10.65
CA GLY A 135 -17.11 3.89 11.22
C GLY A 135 -16.78 2.78 10.22
N VAL A 136 -15.74 2.96 9.39
CA VAL A 136 -15.16 1.86 8.61
C VAL A 136 -14.60 0.79 9.53
N ASP A 137 -14.59 -0.45 9.09
CA ASP A 137 -14.10 -1.59 9.89
C ASP A 137 -12.61 -1.88 9.63
N LEU A 138 -12.08 -1.44 8.48
CA LEU A 138 -10.65 -1.46 8.13
C LEU A 138 -10.32 -0.35 7.12
N PHE A 139 -9.04 -0.09 6.91
CA PHE A 139 -8.55 0.83 5.87
C PHE A 139 -7.88 0.06 4.74
N LEU A 140 -8.16 0.46 3.51
CA LEU A 140 -7.51 -0.06 2.31
C LEU A 140 -6.84 1.12 1.59
N ILE A 141 -5.52 1.13 1.61
CA ILE A 141 -4.71 2.06 0.83
C ILE A 141 -4.45 1.37 -0.51
N GLU A 142 -5.23 1.72 -1.53
CA GLU A 142 -5.31 0.97 -2.78
C GLU A 142 -4.55 1.67 -3.92
N THR A 143 -3.99 0.89 -4.83
CA THR A 143 -3.38 1.35 -6.09
C THR A 143 -2.23 2.32 -5.89
N THR A 144 -1.41 2.12 -4.86
CA THR A 144 -0.27 2.99 -4.61
C THR A 144 0.75 2.88 -5.74
N MET A 145 1.24 4.04 -6.17
CA MET A 145 2.20 4.17 -7.29
C MET A 145 3.58 4.64 -6.83
N THR A 146 3.66 5.22 -5.63
CA THR A 146 4.90 5.71 -5.03
C THR A 146 4.99 5.23 -3.59
N MET A 147 6.21 5.04 -3.10
CA MET A 147 6.46 4.68 -1.71
C MET A 147 6.03 5.81 -0.75
N ALA A 148 6.25 7.07 -1.14
CA ALA A 148 5.87 8.25 -0.37
C ALA A 148 4.37 8.32 -0.09
N GLU A 149 3.53 8.11 -1.11
CA GLU A 149 2.07 8.09 -0.95
C GLU A 149 1.63 6.96 0.01
N ALA A 150 2.18 5.76 -0.16
CA ALA A 150 1.85 4.62 0.70
C ALA A 150 2.25 4.85 2.16
N ARG A 151 3.48 5.34 2.39
CA ARG A 151 3.98 5.66 3.73
C ARG A 151 3.18 6.77 4.39
N ALA A 152 2.89 7.85 3.67
CA ALA A 152 2.10 8.96 4.18
C ALA A 152 0.70 8.51 4.62
N ALA A 153 0.04 7.70 3.79
CA ALA A 153 -1.27 7.12 4.10
C ALA A 153 -1.23 6.17 5.31
N VAL A 154 -0.22 5.29 5.42
CA VAL A 154 -0.09 4.38 6.57
C VAL A 154 0.15 5.16 7.86
N LEU A 155 1.01 6.18 7.84
CA LEU A 155 1.26 7.04 9.01
C LEU A 155 -0.02 7.78 9.43
N ALA A 156 -0.75 8.35 8.47
CA ALA A 156 -2.01 9.03 8.71
C ALA A 156 -3.07 8.12 9.34
N VAL A 157 -3.26 6.91 8.78
CA VAL A 157 -4.23 5.94 9.29
C VAL A 157 -3.87 5.49 10.70
N LYS A 158 -2.59 5.13 10.94
CA LYS A 158 -2.13 4.69 12.27
C LYS A 158 -2.17 5.79 13.33
N ALA A 159 -2.09 7.06 12.94
CA ALA A 159 -2.29 8.17 13.86
C ALA A 159 -3.77 8.37 14.21
N ALA A 160 -4.69 8.00 13.31
CA ALA A 160 -6.13 8.18 13.47
C ALA A 160 -6.84 6.95 14.08
N SER A 161 -6.30 5.74 13.91
CA SER A 161 -7.01 4.50 14.20
C SER A 161 -6.08 3.31 14.52
N GLU A 162 -6.62 2.37 15.31
CA GLU A 162 -6.02 1.07 15.62
C GLU A 162 -6.65 -0.08 14.78
N LYS A 163 -7.38 0.26 13.73
CA LYS A 163 -8.00 -0.73 12.83
C LYS A 163 -6.99 -1.32 11.84
N PRO A 164 -7.26 -2.52 11.30
CA PRO A 164 -6.40 -3.12 10.28
C PRO A 164 -6.20 -2.19 9.07
N VAL A 165 -4.96 -2.19 8.56
CA VAL A 165 -4.57 -1.43 7.36
C VAL A 165 -4.10 -2.41 6.31
N PHE A 166 -4.77 -2.42 5.16
CA PHE A 166 -4.37 -3.15 3.96
C PHE A 166 -3.72 -2.17 3.00
N VAL A 167 -2.64 -2.60 2.35
CA VAL A 167 -1.96 -1.79 1.33
C VAL A 167 -1.82 -2.61 0.06
N THR A 168 -2.20 -2.03 -1.08
CA THR A 168 -1.92 -2.63 -2.38
C THR A 168 -1.22 -1.67 -3.32
N PHE A 169 -0.21 -2.19 -4.02
CA PHE A 169 0.50 -1.48 -5.07
C PHE A 169 0.03 -1.94 -6.45
N THR A 170 0.17 -1.06 -7.44
CA THR A 170 0.09 -1.42 -8.86
C THR A 170 1.51 -1.40 -9.45
N CYS A 171 1.83 -2.37 -10.29
CA CYS A 171 3.14 -2.47 -10.94
C CYS A 171 3.04 -2.96 -12.39
N ASP A 172 4.13 -2.81 -13.13
CA ASP A 172 4.32 -3.43 -14.44
C ASP A 172 4.72 -4.91 -14.32
N GLU A 173 5.01 -5.54 -15.47
CA GLU A 173 5.46 -6.93 -15.58
C GLU A 173 6.80 -7.20 -14.86
N ASN A 174 7.64 -6.18 -14.70
CA ASN A 174 8.92 -6.26 -13.98
C ASN A 174 8.75 -6.08 -12.46
N GLY A 175 7.51 -5.91 -11.98
CA GLY A 175 7.23 -5.67 -10.57
C GLY A 175 7.61 -4.25 -10.12
N ARG A 176 7.67 -3.28 -11.05
CA ARG A 176 8.03 -1.89 -10.77
C ARG A 176 6.80 -1.00 -10.79
N THR A 177 6.69 -0.12 -9.81
CA THR A 177 5.67 0.94 -9.80
C THR A 177 6.01 2.03 -10.82
N LEU A 178 5.10 2.99 -11.02
CA LEU A 178 5.35 4.16 -11.88
C LEU A 178 6.60 4.95 -11.46
N SER A 179 6.90 5.02 -10.15
CA SER A 179 8.11 5.67 -9.63
C SER A 179 9.36 4.79 -9.67
N GLY A 180 9.28 3.57 -10.21
CA GLY A 180 10.40 2.62 -10.26
C GLY A 180 10.63 1.84 -8.96
N THR A 181 9.73 1.93 -7.98
CA THR A 181 9.82 1.15 -6.74
C THR A 181 9.58 -0.33 -7.03
N ASP A 182 10.49 -1.20 -6.60
CA ASP A 182 10.24 -2.65 -6.59
C ASP A 182 9.13 -2.97 -5.57
N VAL A 183 8.11 -3.72 -5.98
CA VAL A 183 7.07 -4.21 -5.06
C VAL A 183 7.61 -5.07 -3.92
N LEU A 184 8.81 -5.66 -4.05
CA LEU A 184 9.49 -6.33 -2.93
C LEU A 184 10.00 -5.33 -1.88
N SER A 185 10.55 -4.18 -2.31
CA SER A 185 10.87 -3.07 -1.40
C SER A 185 9.60 -2.58 -0.70
N ALA A 186 8.52 -2.36 -1.45
CA ALA A 186 7.23 -1.94 -0.92
C ALA A 186 6.71 -2.91 0.16
N LEU A 187 6.76 -4.22 -0.08
CA LEU A 187 6.38 -5.22 0.93
C LEU A 187 7.20 -5.08 2.21
N ILE A 188 8.53 -4.99 2.09
CA ILE A 188 9.46 -4.91 3.23
C ILE A 188 9.17 -3.66 4.08
N VAL A 189 8.99 -2.49 3.43
CA VAL A 189 8.68 -1.24 4.13
C VAL A 189 7.30 -1.30 4.80
N MET A 190 6.25 -1.65 4.05
CA MET A 190 4.88 -1.64 4.56
C MET A 190 4.69 -2.63 5.72
N GLN A 191 5.20 -3.86 5.59
CA GLN A 191 5.11 -4.84 6.67
C GLN A 191 5.95 -4.42 7.89
N GLY A 192 7.10 -3.78 7.68
CA GLY A 192 7.93 -3.21 8.74
C GLY A 192 7.19 -2.12 9.51
N MET A 193 6.43 -1.28 8.80
CA MET A 193 5.53 -0.29 9.40
C MET A 193 4.29 -0.92 10.05
N GLY A 194 4.11 -2.24 9.97
CA GLY A 194 3.07 -2.98 10.68
C GLY A 194 1.68 -2.88 10.05
N VAL A 195 1.58 -2.87 8.73
CA VAL A 195 0.31 -3.09 8.02
C VAL A 195 -0.22 -4.51 8.31
N SER A 196 -1.53 -4.71 8.19
CA SER A 196 -2.17 -6.00 8.47
C SER A 196 -2.14 -6.96 7.28
N ALA A 197 -2.09 -6.44 6.05
CA ALA A 197 -1.93 -7.22 4.83
C ALA A 197 -1.32 -6.36 3.73
N PHE A 198 -0.64 -7.01 2.78
CA PHE A 198 0.02 -6.36 1.65
C PHE A 198 -0.36 -7.09 0.36
N GLY A 199 -0.48 -6.40 -0.77
CA GLY A 199 -0.52 -7.12 -2.03
C GLY A 199 -0.56 -6.23 -3.25
N LEU A 200 -1.10 -6.79 -4.32
CA LEU A 200 -1.14 -6.15 -5.63
C LEU A 200 -2.57 -6.06 -6.14
N ASN A 201 -2.89 -4.94 -6.78
CA ASN A 201 -4.15 -4.74 -7.47
C ASN A 201 -3.91 -4.13 -8.86
N CYS A 202 -4.94 -4.19 -9.72
CA CYS A 202 -4.89 -3.68 -11.08
C CYS A 202 -3.91 -4.46 -11.98
N SER A 203 -3.03 -3.77 -12.70
CA SER A 203 -2.02 -4.31 -13.64
C SER A 203 -2.60 -5.11 -14.82
N ALA A 204 -1.74 -5.90 -15.50
CA ALA A 204 -2.11 -6.55 -16.75
C ALA A 204 -3.12 -7.72 -16.60
N GLY A 205 -3.15 -8.39 -15.45
CA GLY A 205 -4.05 -9.52 -15.21
C GLY A 205 -3.60 -10.48 -14.10
N PRO A 206 -4.34 -11.58 -13.89
CA PRO A 206 -4.06 -12.56 -12.83
C PRO A 206 -2.73 -13.30 -12.96
N ASP A 207 -2.27 -13.54 -14.19
CA ASP A 207 -1.02 -14.22 -14.52
C ASP A 207 0.21 -13.40 -14.11
N MET A 208 0.22 -12.11 -14.47
CA MET A 208 1.27 -11.17 -14.12
C MET A 208 1.34 -10.96 -12.59
N LEU A 209 0.17 -10.82 -11.94
CA LEU A 209 0.13 -10.72 -10.47
C LEU A 209 0.66 -11.99 -9.80
N LEU A 210 0.34 -13.17 -10.32
CA LEU A 210 0.81 -14.44 -9.77
C LEU A 210 2.34 -14.54 -9.76
N GLU A 211 2.99 -14.13 -10.85
CA GLU A 211 4.46 -14.10 -10.92
C GLU A 211 5.07 -13.22 -9.82
N GLN A 212 4.55 -11.99 -9.69
CA GLN A 212 5.05 -11.07 -8.68
C GLN A 212 4.76 -11.55 -7.26
N LEU A 213 3.57 -12.10 -7.00
CA LEU A 213 3.20 -12.62 -5.69
C LEU A 213 4.08 -13.79 -5.26
N ARG A 214 4.48 -14.68 -6.20
CA ARG A 214 5.46 -15.75 -5.93
C ARG A 214 6.83 -15.19 -5.51
N ARG A 215 7.26 -14.08 -6.14
CA ARG A 215 8.52 -13.38 -5.78
C ARG A 215 8.45 -12.79 -4.38
N LEU A 216 7.27 -12.36 -3.94
CA LEU A 216 7.03 -11.76 -2.62
C LEU A 216 6.89 -12.79 -1.50
N THR A 217 6.35 -13.98 -1.78
CA THR A 217 6.02 -15.01 -0.76
C THR A 217 7.14 -15.29 0.24
N PRO A 218 8.42 -15.47 -0.16
CA PRO A 218 9.49 -15.79 0.80
C PRO A 218 9.67 -14.74 1.91
N TYR A 219 9.38 -13.47 1.59
CA TYR A 219 9.65 -12.32 2.44
C TYR A 219 8.42 -11.79 3.19
N ALA A 220 7.22 -12.26 2.82
CA ALA A 220 5.96 -11.77 3.35
C ALA A 220 5.70 -12.24 4.79
N LEU A 221 5.68 -11.31 5.75
CA LEU A 221 5.32 -11.56 7.15
C LEU A 221 3.82 -11.44 7.41
N VAL A 222 3.09 -10.86 6.45
CA VAL A 222 1.66 -10.58 6.51
C VAL A 222 0.92 -11.30 5.38
N PRO A 223 -0.38 -11.57 5.53
CA PRO A 223 -1.20 -12.14 4.45
C PRO A 223 -1.07 -11.35 3.14
N LEU A 224 -0.94 -12.07 2.03
CA LEU A 224 -0.87 -11.47 0.70
C LEU A 224 -2.26 -11.26 0.08
N ILE A 225 -2.44 -10.12 -0.61
CA ILE A 225 -3.67 -9.71 -1.32
C ILE A 225 -3.47 -9.82 -2.84
N ALA A 226 -4.47 -10.35 -3.54
CA ALA A 226 -4.55 -10.29 -5.01
C ALA A 226 -5.89 -9.71 -5.46
N LYS A 227 -5.86 -8.56 -6.13
CA LYS A 227 -7.02 -7.93 -6.81
C LYS A 227 -6.69 -7.59 -8.28
N PRO A 228 -6.45 -8.57 -9.17
CA PRO A 228 -6.10 -8.28 -10.56
C PRO A 228 -7.26 -7.66 -11.34
N ASN A 229 -6.94 -6.99 -12.44
CA ASN A 229 -7.91 -6.67 -13.49
C ASN A 229 -8.43 -7.95 -14.17
N ALA A 230 -9.62 -7.89 -14.77
CA ALA A 230 -10.16 -8.94 -15.61
C ALA A 230 -9.48 -8.99 -17.00
N GLY A 231 -8.15 -9.08 -17.00
CA GLY A 231 -7.28 -9.00 -18.17
C GLY A 231 -6.90 -7.56 -18.56
N LEU A 232 -6.05 -7.44 -19.58
CA LEU A 232 -5.68 -6.15 -20.13
C LEU A 232 -6.90 -5.49 -20.82
N PRO A 233 -7.15 -4.20 -20.59
CA PRO A 233 -8.23 -3.50 -21.26
C PRO A 233 -7.97 -3.44 -22.76
N VAL A 234 -8.99 -3.79 -23.55
CA VAL A 234 -8.99 -3.66 -25.02
C VAL A 234 -10.07 -2.68 -25.44
N THR A 235 -9.84 -1.99 -26.56
CA THR A 235 -10.86 -1.10 -27.14
C THR A 235 -11.65 -1.87 -28.20
N GLU A 236 -12.92 -2.11 -27.93
CA GLU A 236 -13.85 -2.73 -28.87
C GLU A 236 -15.01 -1.78 -29.12
N GLY A 237 -15.22 -1.38 -30.39
CA GLY A 237 -16.33 -0.48 -30.74
C GLY A 237 -16.26 0.92 -30.10
N GLY A 238 -15.10 1.35 -29.59
CA GLY A 238 -14.94 2.61 -28.86
C GLY A 238 -15.17 2.50 -27.35
N GLU A 239 -15.45 1.30 -26.84
CA GLU A 239 -15.63 1.00 -25.42
C GLU A 239 -14.44 0.20 -24.88
N THR A 240 -14.13 0.40 -23.59
CA THR A 240 -13.11 -0.39 -22.89
C THR A 240 -13.71 -1.71 -22.41
N VAL A 241 -13.18 -2.83 -22.91
CA VAL A 241 -13.60 -4.19 -22.58
C VAL A 241 -12.48 -4.93 -21.87
N PHE A 242 -12.84 -5.75 -20.89
CA PHE A 242 -11.93 -6.60 -20.13
C PHE A 242 -12.24 -8.07 -20.49
N PRO A 243 -11.32 -8.79 -21.15
CA PRO A 243 -11.65 -10.05 -21.82
C PRO A 243 -11.67 -11.28 -20.91
N CYS A 244 -11.05 -11.21 -19.73
CA CYS A 244 -10.96 -12.36 -18.83
C CYS A 244 -12.32 -12.63 -18.19
N GLY A 245 -12.94 -13.75 -18.51
CA GLY A 245 -14.23 -14.14 -17.91
C GLY A 245 -14.07 -14.72 -16.49
N ALA A 246 -15.17 -14.77 -15.74
CA ALA A 246 -15.18 -15.22 -14.34
C ALA A 246 -14.54 -16.61 -14.12
N ALA A 247 -14.78 -17.57 -15.01
CA ALA A 247 -14.23 -18.92 -14.90
C ALA A 247 -12.71 -18.95 -15.13
N GLU A 248 -12.21 -18.17 -16.10
CA GLU A 248 -10.79 -18.03 -16.36
C GLU A 248 -10.11 -17.32 -15.18
N PHE A 249 -10.69 -16.21 -14.70
CA PHE A 249 -10.19 -15.45 -13.55
C PHE A 249 -10.05 -16.34 -12.30
N ALA A 250 -11.07 -17.14 -11.99
CA ALA A 250 -11.07 -18.04 -10.85
C ALA A 250 -10.09 -19.22 -10.99
N SER A 251 -9.69 -19.58 -12.22
CA SER A 251 -8.74 -20.68 -12.44
C SER A 251 -7.34 -20.42 -11.87
N TYR A 252 -6.99 -19.15 -11.61
CA TYR A 252 -5.72 -18.76 -11.00
C TYR A 252 -5.69 -18.91 -9.46
N VAL A 253 -6.86 -19.05 -8.81
CA VAL A 253 -6.96 -19.07 -7.34
C VAL A 253 -6.09 -20.16 -6.68
N PRO A 254 -6.03 -21.42 -7.17
CA PRO A 254 -5.16 -22.43 -6.58
C PRO A 254 -3.68 -22.03 -6.60
N ALA A 255 -3.20 -21.48 -7.72
CA ALA A 255 -1.81 -21.07 -7.86
C ALA A 255 -1.48 -19.81 -7.04
N LEU A 256 -2.43 -18.86 -6.93
CA LEU A 256 -2.30 -17.70 -6.05
C LEU A 256 -2.28 -18.12 -4.58
N ALA A 257 -3.13 -19.06 -4.17
CA ALA A 257 -3.14 -19.60 -2.82
C ALA A 257 -1.81 -20.32 -2.48
N GLU A 258 -1.25 -21.05 -3.45
CA GLU A 258 0.07 -21.65 -3.36
C GLU A 258 1.18 -20.60 -3.22
N ALA A 259 1.07 -19.48 -3.91
CA ALA A 259 1.94 -18.31 -3.74
C ALA A 259 1.71 -17.54 -2.42
N GLY A 260 0.93 -18.08 -1.48
CA GLY A 260 0.72 -17.46 -0.17
C GLY A 260 -0.38 -16.39 -0.12
N VAL A 261 -1.14 -16.19 -1.19
CA VAL A 261 -2.31 -15.29 -1.19
C VAL A 261 -3.37 -15.85 -0.25
N ARG A 262 -3.92 -14.97 0.59
CA ARG A 262 -4.99 -15.29 1.54
C ARG A 262 -6.14 -14.30 1.46
N ILE A 263 -5.99 -13.21 0.72
CA ILE A 263 -7.03 -12.21 0.51
C ILE A 263 -7.22 -12.04 -0.99
N PHE A 264 -8.43 -12.32 -1.48
CA PHE A 264 -8.74 -12.31 -2.91
C PHE A 264 -9.82 -11.28 -3.21
N GLY A 265 -9.75 -10.65 -4.37
CA GLY A 265 -10.83 -9.81 -4.89
C GLY A 265 -10.58 -9.50 -6.35
N GLY A 266 -11.26 -8.49 -6.87
CA GLY A 266 -11.08 -8.01 -8.23
C GLY A 266 -10.88 -6.50 -8.31
N CYS A 267 -10.20 -6.05 -9.36
CA CYS A 267 -10.12 -4.64 -9.74
C CYS A 267 -10.89 -4.42 -11.05
N CYS A 268 -10.45 -3.55 -11.95
CA CYS A 268 -11.19 -3.15 -13.15
C CYS A 268 -11.65 -4.34 -14.01
N GLY A 269 -12.91 -4.26 -14.48
CA GLY A 269 -13.53 -5.28 -15.31
C GLY A 269 -14.20 -6.44 -14.56
N THR A 270 -13.82 -6.66 -13.29
CA THR A 270 -14.43 -7.71 -12.46
C THR A 270 -15.85 -7.35 -12.02
N THR A 271 -16.69 -8.37 -11.87
CA THR A 271 -18.14 -8.26 -11.62
C THR A 271 -18.56 -9.15 -10.45
N PRO A 272 -19.82 -9.08 -9.98
CA PRO A 272 -20.33 -10.04 -9.01
C PRO A 272 -20.17 -11.51 -9.44
N GLU A 273 -20.24 -11.81 -10.75
CA GLU A 273 -19.99 -13.15 -11.28
C GLU A 273 -18.54 -13.61 -11.05
N HIS A 274 -17.57 -12.70 -11.18
CA HIS A 274 -16.16 -12.99 -10.88
C HIS A 274 -15.98 -13.29 -9.40
N ILE A 275 -16.61 -12.51 -8.52
CA ILE A 275 -16.53 -12.73 -7.07
C ILE A 275 -17.15 -14.06 -6.66
N ALA A 276 -18.30 -14.44 -7.25
CA ALA A 276 -18.91 -15.74 -7.01
C ALA A 276 -18.00 -16.90 -7.45
N ALA A 277 -17.34 -16.76 -8.60
CA ALA A 277 -16.38 -17.75 -9.08
C ALA A 277 -15.12 -17.82 -8.20
N LEU A 278 -14.58 -16.67 -7.76
CA LEU A 278 -13.47 -16.59 -6.81
C LEU A 278 -13.81 -17.30 -5.50
N LYS A 279 -15.01 -17.08 -4.97
CA LYS A 279 -15.48 -17.75 -3.75
C LYS A 279 -15.44 -19.26 -3.90
N ALA A 280 -16.09 -19.77 -4.95
CA ALA A 280 -16.16 -21.21 -5.18
C ALA A 280 -14.76 -21.84 -5.33
N ALA A 281 -13.84 -21.14 -6.02
CA ALA A 281 -12.47 -21.61 -6.18
C ALA A 281 -11.67 -21.55 -4.87
N ALA A 282 -11.82 -20.48 -4.07
CA ALA A 282 -11.13 -20.33 -2.79
C ALA A 282 -11.59 -21.38 -1.76
N GLU A 283 -12.89 -21.67 -1.69
CA GLU A 283 -13.43 -22.72 -0.80
C GLU A 283 -12.95 -24.12 -1.17
N ALA A 284 -12.55 -24.36 -2.43
CA ALA A 284 -12.05 -25.63 -2.91
C ALA A 284 -10.55 -25.87 -2.60
N VAL A 285 -9.81 -24.84 -2.14
CA VAL A 285 -8.38 -24.94 -1.85
C VAL A 285 -8.14 -25.51 -0.45
N ASP A 286 -7.26 -26.52 -0.36
CA ASP A 286 -6.74 -27.01 0.91
C ASP A 286 -5.54 -26.17 1.38
N TYR A 287 -5.83 -25.09 2.11
CA TYR A 287 -4.80 -24.16 2.60
C TYR A 287 -3.82 -24.76 3.60
N THR A 288 -4.12 -25.93 4.18
CA THR A 288 -3.24 -26.60 5.16
C THR A 288 -1.98 -27.18 4.52
N ARG A 289 -1.97 -27.34 3.18
CA ARG A 289 -0.84 -27.86 2.41
C ARG A 289 0.27 -26.85 2.20
N PHE A 290 0.01 -25.57 2.43
CA PHE A 290 0.98 -24.52 2.21
C PHE A 290 1.80 -24.28 3.47
N THR A 291 3.03 -24.78 3.45
CA THR A 291 4.00 -24.52 4.52
C THR A 291 4.58 -23.11 4.36
N PRO A 292 4.65 -22.31 5.44
CA PRO A 292 5.37 -21.05 5.41
C PRO A 292 6.80 -21.26 4.91
N PRO A 293 7.33 -20.36 4.07
CA PRO A 293 8.71 -20.48 3.60
C PRO A 293 9.67 -20.45 4.79
N GLN A 294 10.66 -21.36 4.79
CA GLN A 294 11.75 -21.27 5.75
C GLN A 294 12.54 -20.00 5.47
N ARG A 295 12.86 -19.26 6.54
CA ARG A 295 13.64 -18.04 6.47
C ARG A 295 14.99 -18.27 7.11
N ASP A 296 16.00 -17.75 6.44
CA ASP A 296 17.32 -17.65 7.02
C ASP A 296 17.29 -16.56 8.11
N PRO A 297 17.56 -16.90 9.38
CA PRO A 297 17.56 -15.91 10.46
C PRO A 297 18.66 -14.86 10.30
N ASP A 298 19.70 -15.15 9.52
CA ASP A 298 20.81 -14.22 9.29
C ASP A 298 20.52 -13.25 8.13
N VAL A 299 19.41 -13.43 7.40
CA VAL A 299 18.98 -12.53 6.32
C VAL A 299 17.98 -11.50 6.86
N ILE A 300 18.43 -10.26 7.00
CA ILE A 300 17.66 -9.13 7.53
C ILE A 300 17.18 -8.24 6.38
N PRO A 301 15.87 -8.18 6.07
CA PRO A 301 15.36 -7.36 4.97
C PRO A 301 15.27 -5.88 5.35
N CYS A 302 16.09 -5.07 4.68
CA CYS A 302 16.02 -3.62 4.58
C CYS A 302 15.52 -3.21 3.19
N ALA A 303 15.29 -1.92 3.00
CA ALA A 303 14.91 -1.41 1.69
C ALA A 303 15.26 0.07 1.56
N SER A 304 15.66 0.50 0.37
CA SER A 304 15.56 1.90 -0.02
C SER A 304 14.17 2.19 -0.60
N GLU A 305 13.93 3.42 -1.08
CA GLU A 305 12.68 3.74 -1.79
C GLU A 305 12.45 2.84 -3.03
N LYS A 306 13.54 2.41 -3.67
CA LYS A 306 13.48 1.71 -4.96
C LYS A 306 13.78 0.21 -4.85
N GLU A 307 14.71 -0.18 -4.00
CA GLU A 307 15.26 -1.54 -4.00
C GLU A 307 15.15 -2.22 -2.64
N ALA A 308 14.94 -3.54 -2.68
CA ALA A 308 15.12 -4.39 -1.51
C ALA A 308 16.63 -4.62 -1.27
N ARG A 309 17.02 -4.67 0.00
CA ARG A 309 18.39 -4.94 0.42
C ARG A 309 18.39 -5.91 1.60
N PHE A 310 19.38 -6.79 1.63
CA PHE A 310 19.46 -7.86 2.61
C PHE A 310 20.81 -7.77 3.29
N ILE A 311 20.80 -7.51 4.59
CA ILE A 311 22.01 -7.42 5.42
C ILE A 311 22.07 -8.62 6.36
N THR A 312 23.24 -8.84 6.94
CA THR A 312 23.46 -9.78 8.03
C THR A 312 23.66 -9.04 9.35
N PRO A 313 23.55 -9.70 10.51
CA PRO A 313 23.84 -9.07 11.80
C PRO A 313 25.27 -8.50 11.92
N ASP A 314 26.21 -9.03 11.13
CA ASP A 314 27.62 -8.64 11.06
C ASP A 314 27.95 -7.79 9.82
N VAL A 315 26.95 -7.14 9.22
CA VAL A 315 27.16 -6.28 8.04
C VAL A 315 28.22 -5.20 8.32
N ASP A 316 29.15 -5.04 7.38
CA ASP A 316 30.08 -3.92 7.39
C ASP A 316 29.31 -2.63 7.05
N VAL A 317 29.44 -1.64 7.93
CA VAL A 317 28.80 -0.33 7.77
C VAL A 317 29.85 0.67 7.32
N GLY A 318 29.56 1.39 6.22
CA GLY A 318 30.46 2.37 5.66
C GLY A 318 30.80 3.54 6.59
N GLU A 319 31.72 4.40 6.14
CA GLU A 319 32.04 5.64 6.84
C GLU A 319 30.79 6.51 7.01
N VAL A 320 30.77 7.31 8.07
CA VAL A 320 29.65 8.19 8.37
C VAL A 320 29.62 9.33 7.35
N ILE A 321 28.52 9.44 6.62
CA ILE A 321 28.22 10.57 5.73
C ILE A 321 27.39 11.58 6.52
N GLU A 322 27.90 12.80 6.67
CA GLU A 322 27.15 13.91 7.26
C GLU A 322 26.22 14.54 6.21
N CYS A 323 25.07 15.04 6.64
CA CYS A 323 24.17 15.75 5.74
C CYS A 323 24.80 17.10 5.32
N SER A 324 25.01 17.28 4.03
CA SER A 324 25.57 18.50 3.45
C SER A 324 24.92 18.81 2.10
N SER A 325 25.29 19.93 1.47
CA SER A 325 24.85 20.23 0.09
C SER A 325 25.26 19.17 -0.93
N ASP A 326 26.30 18.39 -0.60
CA ASP A 326 26.90 17.40 -1.49
C ASP A 326 26.43 15.97 -1.15
N LEU A 327 25.43 15.82 -0.25
CA LEU A 327 24.96 14.52 0.25
C LEU A 327 24.61 13.53 -0.86
N MET A 328 23.99 13.98 -1.96
CA MET A 328 23.71 13.11 -3.10
C MET A 328 25.00 12.56 -3.72
N GLU A 329 26.02 13.41 -3.92
CA GLU A 329 27.30 13.00 -4.51
C GLU A 329 28.03 12.04 -3.56
N ASP A 330 28.01 12.32 -2.25
CA ASP A 330 28.61 11.46 -1.23
C ASP A 330 27.96 10.07 -1.17
N ILE A 331 26.62 10.00 -1.29
CA ILE A 331 25.89 8.72 -1.39
C ILE A 331 26.34 7.92 -2.61
N LEU A 332 26.41 8.57 -3.78
CA LEU A 332 26.80 7.90 -5.02
C LEU A 332 28.27 7.43 -4.97
N GLU A 333 29.17 8.24 -4.43
CA GLU A 333 30.58 7.88 -4.25
C GLU A 333 30.73 6.66 -3.34
N ALA A 334 30.00 6.63 -2.22
CA ALA A 334 30.05 5.53 -1.28
C ALA A 334 29.50 4.22 -1.87
N GLU A 335 28.41 4.25 -2.64
CA GLU A 335 27.83 3.04 -3.25
C GLU A 335 28.59 2.57 -4.49
N GLU A 336 29.08 3.47 -5.34
CA GLU A 336 29.65 3.11 -6.64
C GLU A 336 31.17 2.90 -6.58
N ASN A 337 31.89 3.66 -5.73
CA ASN A 337 33.36 3.66 -5.69
C ASN A 337 33.96 3.04 -4.42
N SER A 338 33.21 2.98 -3.31
CA SER A 338 33.69 2.41 -2.02
C SER A 338 32.66 1.54 -1.27
N PRO A 339 32.03 0.53 -1.90
CA PRO A 339 30.94 -0.23 -1.29
C PRO A 339 31.38 -1.06 -0.07
N GLN A 340 30.70 -0.87 1.07
CA GLN A 340 31.00 -1.57 2.34
C GLN A 340 29.88 -2.51 2.80
N GLY A 341 28.72 -2.57 2.12
CA GLY A 341 27.59 -3.45 2.47
C GLY A 341 26.37 -2.70 2.99
N ALA A 342 26.60 -1.62 3.76
CA ALA A 342 25.57 -0.65 4.12
C ALA A 342 26.11 0.78 4.19
N LEU A 343 25.25 1.75 3.88
CA LEU A 343 25.52 3.17 4.06
C LEU A 343 25.20 3.62 5.48
N LYS A 344 25.90 4.64 5.97
CA LYS A 344 25.58 5.33 7.21
C LYS A 344 25.47 6.82 6.98
N ILE A 345 24.28 7.37 7.23
CA ILE A 345 24.02 8.81 7.14
C ILE A 345 23.68 9.34 8.53
N ALA A 346 24.40 10.37 8.97
CA ALA A 346 24.18 11.05 10.23
C ALA A 346 23.27 12.28 10.05
N VAL A 347 22.29 12.40 10.94
CA VAL A 347 21.38 13.55 11.06
C VAL A 347 21.62 14.18 12.44
N LEU A 348 22.32 15.30 12.46
CA LEU A 348 22.87 15.93 13.67
C LEU A 348 22.19 17.26 14.01
N GLU A 349 21.61 17.92 13.01
CA GLU A 349 20.93 19.21 13.14
C GLU A 349 19.50 19.17 12.54
N GLU A 350 18.71 20.21 12.76
CA GLU A 350 17.34 20.26 12.22
C GLU A 350 17.33 20.37 10.69
N ASP A 351 18.26 21.13 10.12
CA ASP A 351 18.39 21.35 8.67
C ASP A 351 18.83 20.06 7.94
N ASP A 352 19.55 19.16 8.64
CA ASP A 352 19.95 17.86 8.10
C ASP A 352 18.76 16.99 7.72
N VAL A 353 17.63 17.13 8.42
CA VAL A 353 16.41 16.38 8.11
C VAL A 353 15.90 16.74 6.72
N ASP A 354 15.94 18.02 6.37
CA ASP A 354 15.47 18.52 5.08
C ASP A 354 16.45 18.13 3.97
N ILE A 355 17.76 18.31 4.21
CA ILE A 355 18.83 17.84 3.30
C ILE A 355 18.70 16.34 3.05
N PHE A 356 18.52 15.53 4.11
CA PHE A 356 18.32 14.09 3.98
C PHE A 356 17.04 13.77 3.20
N ALA A 357 15.93 14.45 3.50
CA ALA A 357 14.66 14.22 2.82
C ALA A 357 14.75 14.49 1.31
N GLU A 358 15.49 15.53 0.91
CA GLU A 358 15.68 15.92 -0.48
C GLU A 358 16.60 14.97 -1.25
N ASN A 359 17.59 14.32 -0.59
CA ASN A 359 18.65 13.56 -1.27
C ASN A 359 18.57 12.04 -1.10
N GLN A 360 17.78 11.52 -0.16
CA GLN A 360 17.66 10.08 0.13
C GLN A 360 17.23 9.21 -1.06
N TYR A 361 16.64 9.78 -2.11
CA TYR A 361 16.25 9.05 -3.32
C TYR A 361 17.46 8.43 -4.04
N ALA A 362 18.67 8.95 -3.77
CA ALA A 362 19.92 8.43 -4.29
C ALA A 362 20.33 7.10 -3.64
N VAL A 363 19.85 6.81 -2.43
CA VAL A 363 20.19 5.59 -1.69
C VAL A 363 19.65 4.35 -2.40
N ARG A 364 20.53 3.43 -2.76
CA ARG A 364 20.19 2.10 -3.30
C ARG A 364 20.47 0.99 -2.29
N ASP A 365 21.44 1.18 -1.41
CA ASP A 365 21.88 0.19 -0.42
C ASP A 365 21.09 0.24 0.89
N ALA A 366 21.38 -0.72 1.78
CA ALA A 366 20.82 -0.74 3.11
C ALA A 366 21.32 0.49 3.87
N LEU A 367 20.42 1.19 4.55
CA LEU A 367 20.74 2.45 5.19
C LEU A 367 20.69 2.34 6.71
N CYS A 368 21.81 2.66 7.35
CA CYS A 368 21.89 3.05 8.75
C CYS A 368 21.60 4.55 8.86
N VAL A 369 20.44 4.91 9.43
CA VAL A 369 20.13 6.31 9.78
C VAL A 369 20.60 6.53 11.21
N TRP A 370 21.54 7.46 11.40
CA TRP A 370 22.20 7.68 12.67
C TRP A 370 21.91 9.06 13.26
N SER A 371 21.59 9.12 14.55
CA SER A 371 21.55 10.35 15.35
C SER A 371 21.62 9.96 16.83
N ASP A 372 22.32 10.74 17.65
CA ASP A 372 22.30 10.63 19.11
C ASP A 372 21.17 11.47 19.75
N VAL A 373 20.43 12.24 18.94
CA VAL A 373 19.26 13.02 19.37
C VAL A 373 17.97 12.26 18.99
N PRO A 374 17.16 11.79 19.96
CA PRO A 374 15.94 11.03 19.70
C PRO A 374 14.98 11.74 18.73
N GLU A 375 14.80 13.04 18.87
CA GLU A 375 13.91 13.83 18.02
C GLU A 375 14.36 13.86 16.56
N LEU A 376 15.67 13.95 16.31
CA LEU A 376 16.22 13.96 14.96
C LEU A 376 16.13 12.58 14.31
N LEU A 377 16.40 11.51 15.06
CA LEU A 377 16.20 10.15 14.53
C LEU A 377 14.72 9.90 14.18
N GLU A 378 13.76 10.29 15.04
CA GLU A 378 12.33 10.14 14.73
C GLU A 378 11.94 10.95 13.48
N ARG A 379 12.45 12.18 13.31
CA ARG A 379 12.21 13.00 12.12
C ARG A 379 12.81 12.40 10.85
N ALA A 380 14.06 11.94 10.90
CA ALA A 380 14.73 11.29 9.78
C ALA A 380 14.00 10.02 9.34
N LEU A 381 13.61 9.15 10.28
CA LEU A 381 12.85 7.93 9.98
C LEU A 381 11.45 8.21 9.43
N ARG A 382 10.85 9.34 9.82
CA ARG A 382 9.55 9.77 9.31
C ARG A 382 9.62 10.11 7.83
N VAL A 383 10.62 10.93 7.44
CA VAL A 383 10.80 11.40 6.06
C VAL A 383 11.48 10.37 5.16
N TYR A 384 12.27 9.44 5.71
CA TYR A 384 12.88 8.36 4.93
C TYR A 384 11.79 7.61 4.16
N GLN A 385 12.05 7.12 2.95
CA GLN A 385 11.04 6.35 2.19
C GLN A 385 11.32 4.85 2.19
N GLY A 386 12.48 4.42 2.68
CA GLY A 386 12.82 3.00 2.80
C GLY A 386 12.53 2.41 4.19
N ARG A 387 13.23 1.31 4.50
CA ARG A 387 13.30 0.65 5.79
C ARG A 387 14.75 0.61 6.28
N ALA A 388 15.08 1.54 7.16
CA ALA A 388 16.42 1.70 7.72
C ALA A 388 16.71 0.69 8.84
N PHE A 389 17.98 0.57 9.20
CA PHE A 389 18.42 -0.12 10.40
C PHE A 389 19.18 0.80 11.35
N TRP A 390 19.33 0.36 12.58
CA TRP A 390 20.12 0.96 13.64
C TRP A 390 21.23 -0.03 14.00
N ASP A 391 22.48 0.41 13.89
CA ASP A 391 23.68 -0.44 14.07
C ASP A 391 24.09 -0.61 15.55
N GLY A 392 23.29 -0.09 16.48
CA GLY A 392 23.58 -0.17 17.92
C GLY A 392 24.59 0.86 18.41
N THR A 393 25.10 1.75 17.55
CA THR A 393 26.04 2.80 17.95
C THR A 393 25.30 4.06 18.39
N GLY A 394 25.57 4.58 19.59
CA GLY A 394 24.89 5.76 20.15
C GLY A 394 24.16 5.45 21.45
N ASP A 395 23.83 6.49 22.23
CA ASP A 395 23.23 6.36 23.56
C ASP A 395 21.72 6.69 23.53
N LEU A 396 20.96 5.86 22.81
CA LEU A 396 19.49 5.98 22.73
C LEU A 396 18.80 4.93 23.60
N GLU A 397 17.77 5.34 24.33
CA GLU A 397 17.04 4.42 25.20
C GLU A 397 16.31 3.33 24.40
N ARG A 398 16.42 2.07 24.83
CA ARG A 398 15.75 0.94 24.18
C ARG A 398 14.23 1.12 23.99
N PRO A 399 13.45 1.65 24.96
CA PRO A 399 12.02 1.92 24.75
C PRO A 399 11.73 2.88 23.58
N PHE A 400 12.61 3.87 23.34
CA PHE A 400 12.51 4.78 22.20
C PHE A 400 12.78 4.04 20.88
N LEU A 401 13.85 3.26 20.80
CA LEU A 401 14.18 2.45 19.61
C LEU A 401 13.07 1.44 19.27
N GLU A 402 12.50 0.79 20.27
CA GLU A 402 11.37 -0.13 20.07
C GLU A 402 10.11 0.59 19.57
N LYS A 403 9.88 1.86 19.97
CA LYS A 403 8.82 2.69 19.41
C LYS A 403 9.11 3.00 17.93
N MET A 404 10.35 3.34 17.58
CA MET A 404 10.75 3.60 16.19
C MET A 404 10.60 2.36 15.31
N ALA A 405 10.99 1.18 15.82
CA ALA A 405 10.79 -0.10 15.15
C ALA A 405 9.31 -0.37 14.87
N ARG A 406 8.42 -0.15 15.85
CA ARG A 406 6.97 -0.34 15.66
C ARG A 406 6.33 0.67 14.71
N LYS A 407 6.80 1.93 14.72
CA LYS A 407 6.16 3.04 14.00
C LYS A 407 6.65 3.18 12.56
N TYR A 408 7.96 3.06 12.34
CA TYR A 408 8.61 3.30 11.04
C TYR A 408 9.27 2.06 10.46
N GLY A 409 9.22 0.91 11.16
CA GLY A 409 9.83 -0.33 10.71
C GLY A 409 11.35 -0.39 10.88
N LEU A 410 11.94 0.50 11.68
CA LEU A 410 13.37 0.50 12.01
C LEU A 410 13.81 -0.89 12.47
N VAL A 411 14.84 -1.42 11.80
CA VAL A 411 15.50 -2.66 12.21
C VAL A 411 16.51 -2.33 13.30
N LEU A 412 16.55 -3.11 14.39
CA LEU A 412 17.51 -2.95 15.47
C LEU A 412 18.50 -4.12 15.39
N LEU A 413 19.78 -3.84 15.18
CA LEU A 413 20.86 -4.82 15.21
C LEU A 413 21.38 -5.06 16.64
#